data_AF-J9QTH1-F1
#
_entry.id   AF-J9QTH1-F1
#
_cell.length_a   1.000
_cell.length_b   1.000
_cell.length_c   1.000
_cell.angle_alpha   90.00
_cell.angle_beta   90.00
_cell.angle_gamma   90.00
#
_symmetry.space_group_name_H-M   'P 1'
#
loop_
_entity.id
_entity.type
_entity.pdbx_description
1 polymer ?
#
loop_
_entity_poly.entity_id
_entity_poly.type
_entity_poly.pdbx_seq_one_letter_code
_entity_poly.pdbx_strand_id
1 'polypeptide(L)'
;MSFIVDKSNYNVTYNLDTKKFTGDTTIRVNTSSNCILFSENRLPSVLFSGILDLNSISNPESTGEFLYSGGVIRCSVRVKKLFGIEWDYFTITLSVVSTEIKLNPEVVFFNISKTSAETDQKTIYITLPSNEDYSVIVPPFLTYTKVAEGIVLKTSPSSELEVGSYSDVVQIDQGGKKASITVNLRVTHFFSSELEDYNFCLDGRKLFFNKNAEKASVLKLKLNVNMLVERTPLSFKSEYLFPYFNDKCSIDIGEKINRYFKKYSVNLLNVNNVIDLIMHSAYVHIEALELDEYYTELSSEHLGGFKFFPGRKPKGYPLLTNHLNRRVFGDDKVLLSYITGKTDPADWGLMKPFENPFSDNMVACMRLTPSEMIFPAKKKIETVNYYKFPTPKHKINVQWLNQNLVPEFTAFTGEYEIDSAFQSVVARGVYAKHKKKFETTEEKTIKINTGFILKAERTMISELIASPFCFLELNDRYLKCIPISDKIKEEDSTLQLISFDLEMLIIEEVWK
;
A
#
# COMPACT_ATOMS: atom_id res chain seq x y z
N MET A 1 56.12 49.64 -7.74
CA MET A 1 54.85 50.13 -7.15
C MET A 1 54.16 48.94 -6.50
N SER A 2 53.73 49.08 -5.25
CA SER A 2 52.94 48.06 -4.55
C SER A 2 51.54 47.99 -5.17
N PHE A 3 51.05 46.78 -5.40
CA PHE A 3 49.67 46.51 -5.83
C PHE A 3 48.75 46.80 -4.65
N ILE A 4 48.02 47.91 -4.71
CA ILE A 4 47.12 48.38 -3.65
C ILE A 4 45.89 49.00 -4.30
N VAL A 5 44.71 48.71 -3.74
CA VAL A 5 43.42 49.32 -4.04
C VAL A 5 43.34 50.71 -3.38
N ASP A 6 42.77 51.69 -4.06
CA ASP A 6 42.83 53.09 -3.61
C ASP A 6 42.05 53.39 -2.31
N LYS A 7 41.09 52.55 -1.94
CA LYS A 7 40.32 52.64 -0.68
C LYS A 7 40.10 51.26 -0.06
N SER A 8 40.02 51.24 1.28
CA SER A 8 39.64 50.03 2.03
C SER A 8 38.13 49.80 2.10
N ASN A 9 37.31 50.84 1.90
CA ASN A 9 35.85 50.74 1.88
C ASN A 9 35.24 51.69 0.83
N TYR A 10 34.21 51.21 0.11
CA TYR A 10 33.44 51.97 -0.88
C TYR A 10 31.98 52.02 -0.44
N ASN A 11 31.38 53.21 -0.34
CA ASN A 11 29.96 53.35 -0.04
C ASN A 11 29.19 53.55 -1.34
N VAL A 12 28.34 52.58 -1.68
CA VAL A 12 27.69 52.52 -2.99
C VAL A 12 26.20 52.32 -2.79
N THR A 13 25.39 53.06 -3.55
CA THR A 13 23.94 52.84 -3.61
C THR A 13 23.57 52.24 -4.96
N TYR A 14 22.87 51.11 -4.99
CA TYR A 14 22.31 50.53 -6.21
C TYR A 14 20.82 50.83 -6.29
N ASN A 15 20.39 51.44 -7.39
CA ASN A 15 18.98 51.72 -7.64
C ASN A 15 18.40 50.65 -8.59
N LEU A 16 17.44 49.87 -8.09
CA LEU A 16 16.84 48.75 -8.83
C LEU A 16 16.04 49.18 -10.08
N ASP A 17 15.50 50.40 -10.10
CA ASP A 17 14.69 50.88 -11.22
C ASP A 17 15.57 51.34 -12.39
N THR A 18 16.65 52.07 -12.08
CA THR A 18 17.58 52.60 -13.07
C THR A 18 18.71 51.62 -13.41
N LYS A 19 18.88 50.57 -12.61
CA LYS A 19 19.97 49.58 -12.69
C LYS A 19 21.35 50.23 -12.67
N LYS A 20 21.53 51.24 -11.83
CA LYS A 20 22.78 52.01 -11.72
C LYS A 20 23.27 52.09 -10.28
N PHE A 21 24.58 52.02 -10.13
CA PHE A 21 25.29 52.36 -8.91
C PHE A 21 25.57 53.86 -8.85
N THR A 22 25.48 54.44 -7.66
CA THR A 22 25.87 55.82 -7.32
C THR A 22 26.75 55.83 -6.06
N GLY A 23 27.45 56.94 -5.81
CA GLY A 23 28.43 57.03 -4.72
C GLY A 23 29.84 56.67 -5.19
N ASP A 24 30.55 55.84 -4.42
CA ASP A 24 31.92 55.41 -4.71
C ASP A 24 31.96 54.31 -5.80
N THR A 25 31.52 54.63 -7.03
CA THR A 25 31.35 53.63 -8.10
C THR A 25 32.65 53.22 -8.79
N THR A 26 33.74 53.94 -8.59
CA THR A 26 35.01 53.71 -9.26
C THR A 26 36.04 53.12 -8.31
N ILE A 27 36.47 51.88 -8.57
CA ILE A 27 37.55 51.20 -7.85
C ILE A 27 38.83 51.37 -8.65
N ARG A 28 39.89 51.89 -8.03
CA ARG A 28 41.19 52.08 -8.68
C ARG A 28 42.24 51.19 -8.03
N VAL A 29 43.06 50.58 -8.88
CA VAL A 29 44.13 49.68 -8.46
C VAL A 29 45.41 50.13 -9.12
N ASN A 30 46.47 50.30 -8.33
CA ASN A 30 47.74 50.79 -8.84
C ASN A 30 48.51 49.70 -9.63
N THR A 31 48.06 49.43 -10.85
CA THR A 31 48.63 48.43 -11.76
C THR A 31 48.25 48.71 -13.21
N SER A 32 49.13 48.32 -14.14
CA SER A 32 48.88 48.34 -15.60
C SER A 32 48.47 46.97 -16.16
N SER A 33 48.37 45.95 -15.30
CA SER A 33 47.99 44.58 -15.68
C SER A 33 46.49 44.33 -15.45
N ASN A 34 45.94 43.35 -16.17
CA ASN A 34 44.56 42.93 -15.98
C ASN A 34 44.34 42.37 -14.56
N CYS A 35 43.28 42.86 -13.93
CA CYS A 35 42.78 42.50 -12.61
C CYS A 35 41.45 41.78 -12.71
N ILE A 36 41.16 40.92 -11.74
CA ILE A 36 39.85 40.29 -11.58
C ILE A 36 39.29 40.68 -10.22
N LEU A 37 38.07 41.22 -10.20
CA LEU A 37 37.29 41.42 -8.99
C LEU A 37 36.65 40.09 -8.58
N PHE A 38 36.82 39.71 -7.31
CA PHE A 38 36.05 38.66 -6.66
C PHE A 38 35.26 39.29 -5.51
N SER A 39 33.97 38.97 -5.45
CA SER A 39 33.13 39.21 -4.27
C SER A 39 32.68 37.85 -3.74
N GLU A 40 32.26 37.77 -2.48
CA GLU A 40 31.67 36.55 -1.88
C GLU A 40 30.32 36.20 -2.56
N ASN A 41 30.31 35.94 -3.87
CA ASN A 41 29.17 35.64 -4.74
C ASN A 41 28.07 36.70 -4.86
N ARG A 42 28.24 37.88 -4.26
CA ARG A 42 27.24 38.97 -4.26
C ARG A 42 27.28 39.88 -5.49
N LEU A 43 28.36 39.83 -6.26
CA LEU A 43 28.58 40.53 -7.52
C LEU A 43 29.34 39.59 -8.47
N PRO A 44 29.05 39.62 -9.78
CA PRO A 44 29.75 38.79 -10.75
C PRO A 44 31.24 39.14 -10.78
N SER A 45 32.08 38.17 -11.13
CA SER A 45 33.52 38.40 -11.30
C SER A 45 33.76 39.21 -12.56
N VAL A 46 34.55 40.28 -12.45
CA VAL A 46 34.78 41.22 -13.57
C VAL A 46 36.26 41.39 -13.83
N LEU A 47 36.65 41.28 -15.10
CA LEU A 47 37.99 41.57 -15.58
C LEU A 47 38.10 43.07 -15.93
N PHE A 48 39.12 43.74 -15.41
CA PHE A 48 39.36 45.17 -15.66
C PHE A 48 40.85 45.49 -15.65
N SER A 49 41.26 46.69 -16.11
CA SER A 49 42.66 47.12 -16.12
C SER A 49 42.81 48.46 -15.41
N GLY A 50 43.36 48.43 -14.19
CA GLY A 50 43.63 49.62 -13.37
C GLY A 50 42.41 50.32 -12.77
N ILE A 51 41.31 50.43 -13.52
CA ILE A 51 40.07 51.09 -13.08
C ILE A 51 38.86 50.21 -13.39
N LEU A 52 37.99 50.02 -12.41
CA LEU A 52 36.67 49.38 -12.56
C LEU A 52 35.58 50.38 -12.19
N ASP A 53 34.66 50.65 -13.11
CA ASP A 53 33.39 51.31 -12.81
C ASP A 53 32.34 50.24 -12.52
N LEU A 54 31.73 50.26 -11.33
CA LEU A 54 30.68 49.33 -10.95
C LEU A 54 29.46 49.38 -11.89
N ASN A 55 29.23 50.51 -12.59
CA ASN A 55 28.17 50.59 -13.60
C ASN A 55 28.48 49.81 -14.89
N SER A 56 29.71 49.35 -15.08
CA SER A 56 30.05 48.42 -16.18
C SER A 56 29.62 46.98 -15.90
N ILE A 57 29.28 46.67 -14.63
CA ILE A 57 28.82 45.36 -14.23
C ILE A 57 27.38 45.17 -14.71
N SER A 58 27.18 44.23 -15.63
CA SER A 58 25.87 43.96 -16.22
C SER A 58 25.03 43.08 -15.29
N ASN A 59 23.80 43.51 -14.98
CA ASN A 59 22.80 42.77 -14.19
C ASN A 59 23.35 42.14 -12.89
N PRO A 60 23.98 42.92 -11.98
CA PRO A 60 24.48 42.38 -10.71
C PRO A 60 23.41 41.67 -9.89
N GLU A 61 22.13 42.05 -10.03
CA GLU A 61 20.98 41.42 -9.36
C GLU A 61 20.71 39.97 -9.79
N SER A 62 21.31 39.52 -10.90
CA SER A 62 21.15 38.14 -11.39
C SER A 62 21.98 37.11 -10.62
N THR A 63 22.93 37.56 -9.78
CA THR A 63 23.61 36.64 -8.86
C THR A 63 22.64 36.20 -7.77
N GLY A 64 22.53 34.89 -7.51
CA GLY A 64 21.58 34.34 -6.53
C GLY A 64 21.78 34.83 -5.08
N GLU A 65 22.91 35.49 -4.79
CA GLU A 65 23.24 36.06 -3.47
C GLU A 65 23.32 37.60 -3.48
N PHE A 66 22.83 38.27 -4.53
CA PHE A 66 22.76 39.74 -4.53
C PHE A 66 21.86 40.22 -3.38
N LEU A 67 22.33 41.20 -2.61
CA LEU A 67 21.58 41.74 -1.47
C LEU A 67 20.48 42.67 -1.95
N TYR A 68 19.22 42.31 -1.76
CA TYR A 68 18.09 43.17 -2.11
C TYR A 68 17.80 44.27 -1.07
N SER A 69 18.40 44.21 0.12
CA SER A 69 18.23 45.18 1.21
C SER A 69 19.50 45.98 1.54
N GLY A 70 20.60 45.77 0.79
CA GLY A 70 21.91 46.31 1.12
C GLY A 70 22.66 45.51 2.19
N GLY A 71 23.94 45.86 2.39
CA GLY A 71 24.83 45.20 3.34
C GLY A 71 26.31 45.38 2.97
N VAL A 72 27.19 44.76 3.75
CA VAL A 72 28.64 44.81 3.50
C VAL A 72 29.03 43.64 2.60
N ILE A 73 29.69 43.93 1.49
CA ILE A 73 30.24 42.95 0.55
C ILE A 73 31.75 42.94 0.72
N ARG A 74 32.32 41.79 1.08
CA ARG A 74 33.77 41.62 1.11
C ARG A 74 34.26 41.32 -0.29
N CYS A 75 35.23 42.09 -0.73
CA CYS A 75 35.79 42.03 -2.07
C CYS A 75 37.29 41.79 -2.02
N SER A 76 37.80 41.16 -3.07
CA SER A 76 39.24 41.07 -3.31
C SER A 76 39.55 41.32 -4.78
N VAL A 77 40.67 41.98 -5.04
CA VAL A 77 41.21 42.11 -6.40
C VAL A 77 42.41 41.20 -6.54
N ARG A 78 42.43 40.42 -7.62
CA ARG A 78 43.55 39.57 -7.99
C ARG A 78 44.28 40.12 -9.20
N VAL A 79 45.61 40.14 -9.16
CA VAL A 79 46.46 40.36 -10.35
C VAL A 79 47.44 39.21 -10.54
N LYS A 80 47.63 38.77 -11.78
CA LYS A 80 48.68 37.80 -12.13
C LYS A 80 49.94 38.55 -12.57
N LYS A 81 51.05 38.34 -11.86
CA LYS A 81 52.38 38.89 -12.19
C LYS A 81 53.29 37.77 -12.72
N LEU A 82 54.47 38.16 -13.22
CA LEU A 82 55.48 37.23 -13.76
C LEU A 82 55.91 36.15 -12.75
N PHE A 83 55.91 36.45 -11.45
CA PHE A 83 56.39 35.59 -10.37
C PHE A 83 55.31 35.21 -9.34
N GLY A 84 54.03 35.21 -9.70
CA GLY A 84 52.96 34.77 -8.81
C GLY A 84 51.66 35.55 -8.93
N ILE A 85 50.83 35.45 -7.89
CA ILE A 85 49.53 36.11 -7.78
C ILE A 85 49.57 37.01 -6.55
N GLU A 86 49.16 38.26 -6.71
CA GLU A 86 48.95 39.18 -5.60
C GLU A 86 47.46 39.45 -5.40
N TRP A 87 47.09 39.66 -4.14
CA TRP A 87 45.73 39.93 -3.68
C TRP A 87 45.72 41.20 -2.85
N ASP A 88 44.62 41.94 -2.93
CA ASP A 88 44.30 43.01 -2.00
C ASP A 88 42.80 42.99 -1.70
N TYR A 89 42.43 43.42 -0.49
CA TYR A 89 41.10 43.21 0.09
C TYR A 89 40.47 44.54 0.48
N PHE A 90 39.17 44.66 0.23
CA PHE A 90 38.39 45.84 0.56
C PHE A 90 36.92 45.47 0.77
N THR A 91 36.11 46.41 1.25
CA THR A 91 34.67 46.23 1.40
C THR A 91 33.87 47.19 0.53
N ILE A 92 32.69 46.76 0.12
CA ILE A 92 31.66 47.63 -0.45
C ILE A 92 30.48 47.65 0.53
N THR A 93 30.19 48.80 1.13
CA THR A 93 28.93 49.01 1.85
C THR A 93 27.87 49.38 0.83
N LEU A 94 27.00 48.41 0.51
CA LEU A 94 25.94 48.54 -0.46
C LEU A 94 24.64 48.99 0.23
N SER A 95 24.00 50.04 -0.28
CA SER A 95 22.59 50.35 -0.01
C SER A 95 21.77 50.07 -1.27
N VAL A 96 20.64 49.39 -1.15
CA VAL A 96 19.76 49.10 -2.29
C VAL A 96 18.46 49.87 -2.13
N VAL A 97 18.08 50.60 -3.17
CA VAL A 97 16.89 51.45 -3.17
C VAL A 97 16.03 51.17 -4.40
N SER A 98 14.73 51.42 -4.25
CA SER A 98 13.73 51.27 -5.30
C SER A 98 12.65 52.32 -5.09
N THR A 99 11.97 52.74 -6.16
CA THR A 99 10.79 53.61 -6.10
C THR A 99 9.52 52.82 -5.82
N GLU A 100 9.51 51.52 -6.09
CA GLU A 100 8.41 50.58 -5.78
C GLU A 100 8.87 49.47 -4.83
N ILE A 101 7.93 48.71 -4.29
CA ILE A 101 8.26 47.52 -3.50
C ILE A 101 8.74 46.43 -4.47
N LYS A 102 9.96 45.93 -4.26
CA LYS A 102 10.52 44.81 -5.04
C LYS A 102 10.66 43.58 -4.17
N LEU A 103 10.26 42.43 -4.71
CA LEU A 103 10.17 41.15 -4.01
C LEU A 103 11.04 40.11 -4.73
N ASN A 104 11.77 39.31 -3.97
CA ASN A 104 12.52 38.19 -4.54
C ASN A 104 12.50 36.98 -3.57
N PRO A 105 12.07 35.78 -4.01
CA PRO A 105 11.40 35.49 -5.28
C PRO A 105 9.96 36.02 -5.37
N GLU A 106 9.46 36.24 -6.60
CA GLU A 106 8.05 36.62 -6.86
C GLU A 106 7.08 35.43 -6.79
N VAL A 107 7.60 34.20 -6.88
CA VAL A 107 6.82 32.96 -6.78
C VAL A 107 7.52 31.97 -5.84
N VAL A 108 6.74 31.37 -4.94
CA VAL A 108 7.23 30.41 -3.95
C VAL A 108 6.44 29.11 -4.07
N PHE A 109 7.16 27.99 -4.01
CA PHE A 109 6.58 26.65 -3.99
C PHE A 109 6.93 25.93 -2.68
N PHE A 110 5.93 25.38 -2.01
CA PHE A 110 6.06 24.52 -0.84
C PHE A 110 5.51 23.13 -1.15
N ASN A 111 6.12 22.10 -0.58
CA ASN A 111 5.61 20.74 -0.62
C ASN A 111 5.79 20.11 0.76
N ILE A 112 4.70 19.70 1.41
CA ILE A 112 4.73 19.12 2.75
C ILE A 112 3.87 17.86 2.79
N SER A 113 4.30 16.85 3.55
CA SER A 113 3.58 15.59 3.69
C SER A 113 2.85 15.48 5.03
N LYS A 114 1.63 14.92 5.01
CA LYS A 114 0.84 14.63 6.22
C LYS A 114 1.49 13.62 7.18
N THR A 115 2.50 12.88 6.72
CA THR A 115 3.09 11.75 7.45
C THR A 115 3.67 12.10 8.82
N SER A 116 4.11 13.34 9.03
CA SER A 116 4.82 13.75 10.26
C SER A 116 4.52 15.18 10.72
N ALA A 117 3.33 15.72 10.42
CA ALA A 117 2.99 17.13 10.72
C ALA A 117 4.06 18.12 10.22
N GLU A 118 4.64 17.82 9.06
CA GLU A 118 5.75 18.56 8.46
C GLU A 118 5.41 20.04 8.24
N THR A 119 6.43 20.89 8.39
CA THR A 119 6.37 22.31 8.02
C THR A 119 7.58 22.67 7.17
N ASP A 120 7.42 23.53 6.18
CA ASP A 120 8.50 24.07 5.37
C ASP A 120 8.58 25.60 5.51
N GLN A 121 9.73 26.19 5.23
CA GLN A 121 9.95 27.64 5.34
C GLN A 121 10.82 28.18 4.21
N LYS A 122 10.50 29.39 3.74
CA LYS A 122 11.24 30.08 2.68
C LYS A 122 11.38 31.57 2.99
N THR A 123 12.56 32.11 2.67
CA THR A 123 12.86 33.53 2.85
C THR A 123 12.50 34.31 1.60
N ILE A 124 11.86 35.45 1.81
CA ILE A 124 11.53 36.45 0.80
C ILE A 124 12.27 37.72 1.13
N TYR A 125 13.05 38.19 0.17
CA TYR A 125 13.76 39.45 0.26
C TYR A 125 12.88 40.59 -0.24
N ILE A 126 12.90 41.71 0.50
CA ILE A 126 12.03 42.87 0.23
C ILE A 126 12.89 44.13 0.14
N THR A 127 12.79 44.86 -0.98
CA THR A 127 13.32 46.22 -1.11
C THR A 127 12.17 47.21 -1.04
N LEU A 128 12.28 48.21 -0.17
CA LEU A 128 11.22 49.17 0.12
C LEU A 128 11.50 50.56 -0.49
N PRO A 129 10.45 51.29 -0.90
CA PRO A 129 10.52 52.70 -1.28
C PRO A 129 11.04 53.65 -0.20
N SER A 130 10.78 53.34 1.07
CA SER A 130 11.21 54.13 2.22
C SER A 130 11.59 53.23 3.39
N ASN A 131 12.27 53.80 4.39
CA ASN A 131 12.62 53.12 5.65
C ASN A 131 11.45 53.05 6.65
N GLU A 132 10.22 53.33 6.22
CA GLU A 132 9.03 53.20 7.06
C GLU A 132 8.63 51.72 7.21
N ASP A 133 7.86 51.39 8.25
CA ASP A 133 7.39 50.02 8.42
C ASP A 133 6.37 49.62 7.33
N TYR A 134 6.26 48.32 7.07
CA TYR A 134 5.35 47.76 6.07
C TYR A 134 4.45 46.69 6.70
N SER A 135 3.28 46.48 6.10
CA SER A 135 2.34 45.43 6.52
C SER A 135 2.42 44.22 5.59
N VAL A 136 2.17 43.04 6.15
CA VAL A 136 2.17 41.77 5.42
C VAL A 136 0.88 41.02 5.73
N ILE A 137 0.18 40.62 4.68
CA ILE A 137 -1.01 39.78 4.75
C ILE A 137 -0.67 38.44 4.12
N VAL A 138 -0.83 37.36 4.90
CA VAL A 138 -0.56 35.99 4.45
C VAL A 138 -1.86 35.17 4.42
N PRO A 139 -1.97 34.19 3.51
CA PRO A 139 -3.05 33.22 3.51
C PRO A 139 -3.11 32.38 4.80
N PRO A 140 -4.27 31.76 5.14
CA PRO A 140 -4.44 30.99 6.38
C PRO A 140 -3.51 29.78 6.54
N PHE A 141 -2.95 29.26 5.45
CA PHE A 141 -2.03 28.12 5.45
C PHE A 141 -0.56 28.52 5.63
N LEU A 142 -0.28 29.80 5.90
CA LEU A 142 1.05 30.35 6.14
C LEU A 142 1.09 31.19 7.41
N THR A 143 2.28 31.27 7.98
CA THR A 143 2.68 32.26 8.98
C THR A 143 3.92 32.99 8.49
N TYR A 144 4.24 34.15 9.06
CA TYR A 144 5.45 34.88 8.70
C TYR A 144 6.16 35.47 9.91
N THR A 145 7.46 35.68 9.76
CA THR A 145 8.29 36.48 10.67
C THR A 145 9.08 37.51 9.88
N LYS A 146 9.19 38.74 10.40
CA LYS A 146 10.04 39.78 9.80
C LYS A 146 11.49 39.50 10.14
N VAL A 147 12.37 39.63 9.15
CA VAL A 147 13.83 39.56 9.29
C VAL A 147 14.44 40.84 8.71
N ALA A 148 15.73 41.08 8.97
CA ALA A 148 16.40 42.32 8.55
C ALA A 148 16.29 42.60 7.04
N GLU A 149 16.27 41.55 6.22
CA GLU A 149 16.30 41.63 4.75
C GLU A 149 14.93 41.36 4.08
N GLY A 150 13.86 41.16 4.87
CA GLY A 150 12.52 40.84 4.36
C GLY A 150 11.67 40.03 5.33
N ILE A 151 11.08 38.92 4.86
CA ILE A 151 10.25 38.02 5.68
C ILE A 151 10.63 36.55 5.47
N VAL A 152 10.40 35.73 6.49
CA VAL A 152 10.40 34.26 6.37
C VAL A 152 8.95 33.79 6.40
N LEU A 153 8.52 33.13 5.33
CA LEU A 153 7.24 32.45 5.25
C LEU A 153 7.40 31.03 5.76
N LYS A 154 6.48 30.57 6.61
CA LYS A 154 6.44 29.20 7.13
C LYS A 154 5.06 28.60 6.93
N THR A 155 4.97 27.37 6.45
CA THR A 155 3.70 26.66 6.29
C THR A 155 3.11 26.29 7.64
N SER A 156 1.77 26.28 7.72
CA SER A 156 1.09 25.59 8.82
C SER A 156 1.46 24.08 8.82
N PRO A 157 1.43 23.40 9.97
CA PRO A 157 1.69 21.97 10.05
C PRO A 157 0.80 21.18 9.09
N SER A 158 1.37 20.23 8.36
CA SER A 158 0.62 19.42 7.39
C SER A 158 -0.56 18.65 8.01
N SER A 159 -0.50 18.36 9.32
CA SER A 159 -1.58 17.73 10.08
C SER A 159 -2.85 18.58 10.20
N GLU A 160 -2.73 19.91 10.09
CA GLU A 160 -3.84 20.86 10.20
C GLU A 160 -4.44 21.24 8.84
N LEU A 161 -3.79 20.84 7.76
CA LEU A 161 -4.20 21.14 6.38
C LEU A 161 -4.85 19.91 5.76
N GLU A 162 -5.68 20.08 4.73
CA GLU A 162 -6.21 18.96 3.96
C GLU A 162 -5.27 18.57 2.81
N VAL A 163 -5.36 17.31 2.37
CA VAL A 163 -4.57 16.85 1.22
C VAL A 163 -5.06 17.58 -0.04
N GLY A 164 -4.15 18.17 -0.80
CA GLY A 164 -4.52 18.95 -1.99
C GLY A 164 -3.48 19.98 -2.40
N SER A 165 -3.90 20.89 -3.28
CA SER A 165 -3.11 22.02 -3.74
C SER A 165 -3.75 23.32 -3.29
N TYR A 166 -2.94 24.20 -2.71
CA TYR A 166 -3.30 25.54 -2.28
C TYR A 166 -2.52 26.53 -3.15
N SER A 167 -3.19 27.57 -3.63
CA SER A 167 -2.57 28.64 -4.40
C SER A 167 -3.21 29.95 -3.98
N ASP A 168 -2.40 30.88 -3.50
CA ASP A 168 -2.86 32.20 -3.07
C ASP A 168 -1.68 33.20 -3.09
N VAL A 169 -1.92 34.45 -2.69
CA VAL A 169 -0.92 35.52 -2.71
C VAL A 169 -0.59 36.02 -1.31
N VAL A 170 0.68 36.32 -1.08
CA VAL A 170 1.13 37.13 0.07
C VAL A 170 1.19 38.58 -0.39
N GLN A 171 0.51 39.49 0.32
CA GLN A 171 0.48 40.92 -0.02
C GLN A 171 1.36 41.72 0.93
N ILE A 172 2.15 42.63 0.38
CA ILE A 172 2.99 43.57 1.11
C ILE A 172 2.53 44.98 0.75
N ASP A 173 2.23 45.80 1.76
CA ASP A 173 1.79 47.20 1.60
C ASP A 173 2.67 48.13 2.45
N GLN A 174 3.19 49.17 1.79
CA GLN A 174 3.87 50.29 2.43
C GLN A 174 3.32 51.60 1.85
N GLY A 175 2.59 52.36 2.67
CA GLY A 175 2.09 53.69 2.30
C GLY A 175 1.19 53.70 1.05
N GLY A 176 0.45 52.62 0.79
CA GLY A 176 -0.44 52.48 -0.36
C GLY A 176 0.21 51.90 -1.62
N LYS A 177 1.54 51.68 -1.61
CA LYS A 177 2.22 50.87 -2.63
C LYS A 177 2.10 49.41 -2.26
N LYS A 178 1.64 48.59 -3.21
CA LYS A 178 1.38 47.16 -3.00
C LYS A 178 2.22 46.31 -3.91
N ALA A 179 2.72 45.19 -3.39
CA ALA A 179 3.34 44.13 -4.16
C ALA A 179 2.87 42.77 -3.64
N SER A 180 2.91 41.76 -4.51
CA SER A 180 2.38 40.43 -4.21
C SER A 180 3.35 39.32 -4.61
N ILE A 181 3.46 38.29 -3.77
CA ILE A 181 4.15 37.03 -4.08
C ILE A 181 3.10 35.95 -4.31
N THR A 182 3.24 35.19 -5.39
CA THR A 182 2.41 34.00 -5.61
C THR A 182 2.96 32.84 -4.80
N VAL A 183 2.13 32.20 -3.97
CA VAL A 183 2.52 31.03 -3.18
C VAL A 183 1.70 29.83 -3.58
N ASN A 184 2.40 28.75 -3.95
CA ASN A 184 1.81 27.45 -4.24
C ASN A 184 2.26 26.46 -3.18
N LEU A 185 1.31 25.77 -2.55
CA LEU A 185 1.57 24.72 -1.56
C LEU A 185 0.90 23.44 -2.02
N ARG A 186 1.65 22.34 -2.03
CA ARG A 186 1.11 20.99 -2.20
C ARG A 186 1.19 20.24 -0.87
N VAL A 187 0.05 19.72 -0.42
CA VAL A 187 -0.04 18.84 0.75
C VAL A 187 -0.28 17.43 0.25
N THR A 188 0.67 16.54 0.45
CA THR A 188 0.57 15.14 0.04
C THR A 188 0.35 14.21 1.23
N HIS A 189 -0.18 13.02 0.96
CA HIS A 189 -0.20 11.92 1.89
C HIS A 189 0.61 10.80 1.27
N PHE A 190 1.75 10.44 1.86
CA PHE A 190 2.65 9.43 1.30
C PHE A 190 1.92 8.10 1.12
N PHE A 191 1.07 7.72 2.07
CA PHE A 191 0.35 6.46 2.09
C PHE A 191 -1.15 6.65 2.32
N SER A 192 -1.99 5.94 1.59
CA SER A 192 -3.40 5.72 1.96
C SER A 192 -3.82 4.27 1.67
N SER A 193 -4.88 3.81 2.31
CA SER A 193 -5.28 2.39 2.26
C SER A 193 -6.79 2.23 2.12
N GLU A 194 -7.22 1.24 1.34
CA GLU A 194 -8.59 0.71 1.33
C GLU A 194 -8.79 -0.43 2.35
N LEU A 195 -7.75 -0.79 3.10
CA LEU A 195 -7.84 -1.84 4.12
C LEU A 195 -8.72 -1.39 5.29
N GLU A 196 -9.55 -2.32 5.76
CA GLU A 196 -10.43 -2.21 6.92
C GLU A 196 -9.90 -3.09 8.08
N ASP A 197 -10.68 -3.22 9.15
CA ASP A 197 -10.37 -4.14 10.25
C ASP A 197 -10.44 -5.62 9.84
N TYR A 198 -11.25 -5.96 8.82
CA TYR A 198 -11.50 -7.31 8.33
C TYR A 198 -11.28 -7.40 6.83
N ASN A 199 -10.05 -7.73 6.42
CA ASN A 199 -9.70 -7.82 5.01
C ASN A 199 -9.74 -9.27 4.56
N PHE A 200 -10.52 -9.57 3.53
CA PHE A 200 -10.39 -10.83 2.81
C PHE A 200 -9.34 -10.67 1.71
N CYS A 201 -8.40 -11.62 1.62
CA CYS A 201 -7.22 -11.53 0.79
C CYS A 201 -7.52 -11.32 -0.70
N LEU A 202 -8.67 -11.79 -1.19
CA LEU A 202 -9.01 -11.74 -2.61
C LEU A 202 -10.08 -10.68 -2.93
N ASP A 203 -10.39 -9.77 -1.99
CA ASP A 203 -11.33 -8.66 -2.21
C ASP A 203 -10.75 -7.57 -3.12
N GLY A 204 -9.43 -7.57 -3.37
CA GLY A 204 -8.78 -6.62 -4.27
C GLY A 204 -8.54 -5.24 -3.67
N ARG A 205 -8.54 -5.12 -2.34
CA ARG A 205 -8.29 -3.85 -1.61
C ARG A 205 -6.85 -3.40 -1.78
N LYS A 206 -6.65 -2.13 -2.09
CA LYS A 206 -5.35 -1.59 -2.46
C LYS A 206 -4.74 -0.67 -1.42
N LEU A 207 -3.42 -0.67 -1.43
CA LEU A 207 -2.56 0.34 -0.83
C LEU A 207 -2.19 1.34 -1.91
N PHE A 208 -2.18 2.62 -1.57
CA PHE A 208 -1.79 3.70 -2.46
C PHE A 208 -0.62 4.46 -1.87
N PHE A 209 0.37 4.72 -2.72
CA PHE A 209 1.55 5.48 -2.36
C PHE A 209 1.75 6.63 -3.33
N ASN A 210 2.03 7.80 -2.80
CA ASN A 210 2.47 8.96 -3.58
C ASN A 210 3.96 9.15 -3.38
N LYS A 211 4.66 9.49 -4.45
CA LYS A 211 6.07 9.85 -4.40
C LYS A 211 6.25 11.07 -3.51
N ASN A 212 7.15 10.99 -2.53
CA ASN A 212 7.43 12.05 -1.59
C ASN A 212 8.75 12.77 -1.94
N ALA A 213 9.83 12.01 -2.19
CA ALA A 213 11.12 12.60 -2.58
C ALA A 213 11.25 12.77 -4.10
N GLU A 214 11.78 13.92 -4.56
CA GLU A 214 11.95 14.22 -5.99
C GLU A 214 12.77 13.16 -6.74
N LYS A 215 13.84 12.66 -6.09
CA LYS A 215 14.76 11.65 -6.62
C LYS A 215 14.25 10.20 -6.51
N ALA A 216 13.10 9.99 -5.87
CA ALA A 216 12.54 8.66 -5.74
C ALA A 216 12.14 8.09 -7.10
N SER A 217 12.37 6.79 -7.28
CA SER A 217 12.00 6.05 -8.49
C SER A 217 11.27 4.74 -8.18
N VAL A 218 11.52 4.12 -7.02
CA VAL A 218 10.99 2.81 -6.64
C VAL A 218 10.48 2.84 -5.20
N LEU A 219 9.33 2.22 -4.98
CA LEU A 219 8.83 1.85 -3.65
C LEU A 219 9.20 0.40 -3.33
N LYS A 220 9.79 0.16 -2.16
CA LYS A 220 10.00 -1.17 -1.61
C LYS A 220 9.00 -1.42 -0.48
N LEU A 221 8.20 -2.47 -0.60
CA LEU A 221 7.36 -2.96 0.49
C LEU A 221 7.99 -4.18 1.15
N LYS A 222 8.21 -4.12 2.45
CA LYS A 222 8.54 -5.28 3.28
C LYS A 222 7.29 -5.71 4.03
N LEU A 223 6.86 -6.95 3.80
CA LEU A 223 5.75 -7.58 4.51
C LEU A 223 6.30 -8.55 5.55
N ASN A 224 5.79 -8.44 6.78
CA ASN A 224 5.99 -9.44 7.83
C ASN A 224 4.63 -10.01 8.22
N VAL A 225 4.36 -11.24 7.76
CA VAL A 225 3.09 -11.95 7.95
C VAL A 225 3.24 -12.92 9.10
N ASN A 226 2.51 -12.70 10.18
CA ASN A 226 2.47 -13.57 11.34
C ASN A 226 1.12 -14.28 11.43
N MET A 227 1.12 -15.59 11.61
CA MET A 227 -0.11 -16.36 11.75
C MET A 227 0.10 -17.57 12.65
N LEU A 228 -0.97 -18.04 13.29
CA LEU A 228 -0.96 -19.28 14.06
C LEU A 228 -1.63 -20.39 13.23
N VAL A 229 -0.91 -21.46 12.96
CA VAL A 229 -1.39 -22.63 12.23
C VAL A 229 -1.23 -23.84 13.13
N GLU A 230 -2.34 -24.52 13.48
CA GLU A 230 -2.31 -25.72 14.34
C GLU A 230 -1.52 -25.48 15.63
N ARG A 231 -1.75 -24.32 16.27
CA ARG A 231 -1.05 -23.83 17.49
C ARG A 231 0.44 -23.53 17.32
N THR A 232 0.97 -23.60 16.11
CA THR A 232 2.36 -23.23 15.80
C THR A 232 2.41 -21.81 15.20
N PRO A 233 3.17 -20.88 15.80
CA PRO A 233 3.35 -19.55 15.22
C PRO A 233 4.27 -19.64 14.01
N LEU A 234 3.80 -19.12 12.89
CA LEU A 234 4.56 -19.00 11.64
C LEU A 234 4.73 -17.53 11.30
N SER A 235 5.93 -17.18 10.83
CA SER A 235 6.28 -15.83 10.38
C SER A 235 6.91 -15.92 8.99
N PHE A 236 6.35 -15.15 8.06
CA PHE A 236 6.82 -15.08 6.67
C PHE A 236 7.25 -13.65 6.36
N LYS A 237 8.45 -13.50 5.83
CA LYS A 237 8.97 -12.21 5.37
C LYS A 237 9.00 -12.18 3.84
N SER A 238 8.58 -11.08 3.26
CA SER A 238 8.62 -10.88 1.81
C SER A 238 8.94 -9.45 1.48
N GLU A 239 9.67 -9.25 0.40
CA GLU A 239 10.01 -7.93 -0.09
C GLU A 239 9.56 -7.81 -1.55
N TYR A 240 8.97 -6.67 -1.88
CA TYR A 240 8.46 -6.38 -3.21
C TYR A 240 8.90 -4.99 -3.64
N LEU A 241 9.30 -4.86 -4.90
CA LEU A 241 9.71 -3.59 -5.50
C LEU A 241 8.67 -3.16 -6.53
N PHE A 242 8.27 -1.91 -6.46
CA PHE A 242 7.27 -1.33 -7.36
C PHE A 242 7.78 0.02 -7.88
N PRO A 243 7.94 0.20 -9.20
CA PRO A 243 8.28 1.50 -9.75
C PRO A 243 7.12 2.48 -9.54
N TYR A 244 7.45 3.75 -9.30
CA TYR A 244 6.44 4.82 -9.37
C TYR A 244 6.09 5.09 -10.83
N PHE A 245 4.80 5.23 -11.12
CA PHE A 245 4.29 5.68 -12.41
C PHE A 245 3.43 6.91 -12.21
N ASN A 246 3.77 8.01 -12.89
CA ASN A 246 3.15 9.33 -12.67
C ASN A 246 3.13 9.71 -11.16
N ASP A 247 4.28 9.56 -10.51
CA ASP A 247 4.48 9.82 -9.08
C ASP A 247 3.58 9.01 -8.14
N LYS A 248 3.02 7.88 -8.60
CA LYS A 248 2.08 7.05 -7.84
C LYS A 248 2.37 5.56 -7.93
N CYS A 249 1.98 4.83 -6.90
CA CYS A 249 1.96 3.38 -6.88
C CYS A 249 0.64 2.89 -6.26
N SER A 250 0.09 1.80 -6.80
CA SER A 250 -1.11 1.14 -6.27
C SER A 250 -0.88 -0.36 -6.22
N ILE A 251 -1.07 -0.95 -5.04
CA ILE A 251 -0.60 -2.30 -4.74
C ILE A 251 -1.70 -3.09 -4.02
N ASP A 252 -2.03 -4.26 -4.57
CA ASP A 252 -2.81 -5.28 -3.87
C ASP A 252 -1.86 -6.34 -3.29
N ILE A 253 -1.82 -6.44 -1.96
CA ILE A 253 -0.99 -7.42 -1.23
C ILE A 253 -1.77 -8.68 -0.87
N GLY A 254 -3.09 -8.68 -1.03
CA GLY A 254 -3.98 -9.73 -0.57
C GLY A 254 -3.70 -11.08 -1.25
N GLU A 255 -3.51 -11.12 -2.56
CA GLU A 255 -3.13 -12.36 -3.27
C GLU A 255 -1.80 -12.95 -2.78
N LYS A 256 -0.85 -12.10 -2.37
CA LYS A 256 0.45 -12.55 -1.83
C LYS A 256 0.25 -13.18 -0.46
N ILE A 257 -0.56 -12.56 0.39
CA ILE A 257 -0.88 -13.05 1.73
C ILE A 257 -1.70 -14.34 1.66
N ASN A 258 -2.65 -14.46 0.71
CA ASN A 258 -3.52 -15.62 0.56
C ASN A 258 -2.74 -16.94 0.44
N ARG A 259 -1.55 -16.90 -0.16
CA ARG A 259 -0.68 -18.07 -0.39
C ARG A 259 -0.09 -18.65 0.89
N TYR A 260 -0.02 -17.87 1.97
CA TYR A 260 0.51 -18.32 3.26
C TYR A 260 -0.49 -19.12 4.08
N PHE A 261 -1.78 -19.04 3.77
CA PHE A 261 -2.79 -19.82 4.48
C PHE A 261 -2.69 -21.31 4.18
N LYS A 262 -2.57 -22.11 5.25
CA LYS A 262 -2.60 -23.57 5.15
C LYS A 262 -4.01 -24.03 4.82
N LYS A 263 -4.13 -24.89 3.80
CA LYS A 263 -5.39 -25.53 3.43
C LYS A 263 -5.81 -26.52 4.51
N TYR A 264 -7.08 -26.50 4.85
CA TYR A 264 -7.66 -27.38 5.85
C TYR A 264 -7.75 -28.84 5.34
N SER A 265 -6.98 -29.78 5.89
CA SER A 265 -6.80 -31.13 5.26
C SER A 265 -7.41 -32.31 6.02
N VAL A 266 -8.23 -32.05 7.04
CA VAL A 266 -8.80 -33.08 7.92
C VAL A 266 -10.25 -33.39 7.53
N ASN A 267 -10.65 -34.66 7.60
CA ASN A 267 -12.03 -35.09 7.38
C ASN A 267 -12.89 -34.84 8.64
N LEU A 268 -13.78 -33.87 8.59
CA LEU A 268 -14.64 -33.50 9.73
C LEU A 268 -15.90 -34.30 9.86
N LEU A 269 -16.25 -35.05 8.82
CA LEU A 269 -17.34 -36.00 8.91
C LEU A 269 -16.98 -37.14 9.89
N ASN A 270 -15.69 -37.39 10.14
CA ASN A 270 -15.18 -38.50 10.97
C ASN A 270 -14.57 -38.08 12.34
N VAL A 271 -14.50 -36.78 12.66
CA VAL A 271 -13.83 -36.33 13.90
C VAL A 271 -14.84 -36.10 15.01
N ASN A 272 -14.58 -36.71 16.18
CA ASN A 272 -15.44 -36.61 17.36
C ASN A 272 -15.34 -35.26 18.07
N ASN A 273 -14.18 -34.59 18.04
CA ASN A 273 -13.96 -33.29 18.68
C ASN A 273 -13.62 -32.22 17.63
N VAL A 274 -14.57 -31.33 17.35
CA VAL A 274 -14.47 -30.34 16.25
C VAL A 274 -14.03 -28.96 16.76
N ILE A 275 -13.67 -28.86 18.05
CA ILE A 275 -13.20 -27.61 18.67
C ILE A 275 -11.75 -27.25 18.25
N ASP A 276 -11.02 -28.08 17.50
CA ASP A 276 -9.62 -27.80 17.17
C ASP A 276 -9.36 -27.15 15.79
N LEU A 277 -10.40 -26.61 15.13
CA LEU A 277 -10.33 -26.20 13.73
C LEU A 277 -10.35 -24.70 13.59
N ILE A 278 -9.27 -24.13 14.10
CA ILE A 278 -9.09 -22.70 14.13
C ILE A 278 -8.13 -22.34 13.00
N MET A 279 -8.56 -21.43 12.15
CA MET A 279 -7.66 -20.70 11.28
C MET A 279 -7.58 -19.27 11.79
N HIS A 280 -6.39 -18.89 12.24
CA HIS A 280 -6.16 -17.53 12.70
C HIS A 280 -6.07 -16.58 11.50
N SER A 281 -6.58 -15.36 11.67
CA SER A 281 -6.28 -14.28 10.73
C SER A 281 -4.77 -14.08 10.63
N ALA A 282 -4.28 -13.81 9.43
CA ALA A 282 -2.88 -13.39 9.26
C ALA A 282 -2.74 -11.94 9.71
N TYR A 283 -1.81 -11.68 10.62
CA TYR A 283 -1.46 -10.34 11.07
C TYR A 283 -0.24 -9.84 10.31
N VAL A 284 -0.41 -8.79 9.52
CA VAL A 284 0.56 -8.34 8.52
C VAL A 284 1.08 -6.97 8.89
N HIS A 285 2.35 -6.89 9.24
CA HIS A 285 3.06 -5.63 9.37
C HIS A 285 3.65 -5.22 8.02
N ILE A 286 3.51 -3.94 7.71
CA ILE A 286 3.98 -3.37 6.45
C ILE A 286 4.95 -2.23 6.74
N GLU A 287 6.12 -2.32 6.12
CA GLU A 287 7.10 -1.23 6.06
C GLU A 287 7.27 -0.84 4.59
N ALA A 288 7.14 0.45 4.31
CA ALA A 288 7.26 1.04 3.00
C ALA A 288 8.51 1.93 2.94
N LEU A 289 9.39 1.67 1.99
CA LEU A 289 10.63 2.40 1.80
C LEU A 289 10.64 3.04 0.43
N GLU A 290 10.95 4.32 0.37
CA GLU A 290 11.12 5.04 -0.89
C GLU A 290 12.60 5.03 -1.28
N LEU A 291 12.91 4.60 -2.50
CA LEU A 291 14.26 4.39 -2.99
C LEU A 291 14.55 5.25 -4.24
N ASP A 292 15.80 5.68 -4.39
CA ASP A 292 16.30 6.30 -5.62
C ASP A 292 16.60 5.26 -6.74
N GLU A 293 17.08 5.72 -7.89
CA GLU A 293 17.44 4.86 -9.04
C GLU A 293 18.58 3.87 -8.76
N TYR A 294 19.36 4.10 -7.70
CA TYR A 294 20.45 3.24 -7.24
C TYR A 294 20.02 2.34 -6.07
N TYR A 295 18.73 2.30 -5.75
CA TYR A 295 18.16 1.57 -4.59
C TYR A 295 18.65 2.07 -3.23
N THR A 296 19.08 3.32 -3.14
CA THR A 296 19.40 3.98 -1.87
C THR A 296 18.11 4.44 -1.20
N GLU A 297 17.97 4.16 0.10
CA GLU A 297 16.82 4.57 0.89
C GLU A 297 16.79 6.10 1.07
N LEU A 298 15.66 6.70 0.69
CA LEU A 298 15.38 8.12 0.84
C LEU A 298 14.44 8.38 2.03
N SER A 299 13.44 7.51 2.21
CA SER A 299 12.50 7.57 3.32
C SER A 299 11.93 6.19 3.66
N SER A 300 11.39 6.04 4.87
CA SER A 300 10.77 4.80 5.35
C SER A 300 9.57 5.11 6.26
N GLU A 301 8.53 4.29 6.18
CA GLU A 301 7.32 4.41 6.99
C GLU A 301 6.77 3.04 7.40
N HIS A 302 6.31 2.95 8.64
CA HIS A 302 5.59 1.78 9.17
C HIS A 302 4.09 2.02 9.15
N LEU A 303 3.37 1.21 8.37
CA LEU A 303 1.95 1.45 8.07
C LEU A 303 0.98 0.75 9.05
N GLY A 304 1.53 0.14 10.11
CA GLY A 304 0.76 -0.61 11.12
C GLY A 304 0.59 -2.10 10.78
N GLY A 305 -0.25 -2.77 11.58
CA GLY A 305 -0.54 -4.20 11.47
C GLY A 305 -1.99 -4.45 11.03
N PHE A 306 -2.16 -5.08 9.87
CA PHE A 306 -3.47 -5.36 9.27
C PHE A 306 -3.84 -6.83 9.44
N LYS A 307 -5.13 -7.13 9.63
CA LYS A 307 -5.63 -8.50 9.68
C LYS A 307 -6.19 -8.94 8.34
N PHE A 308 -5.83 -10.14 7.93
CA PHE A 308 -6.28 -10.77 6.69
C PHE A 308 -6.91 -12.13 6.94
N PHE A 309 -7.93 -12.45 6.15
CA PHE A 309 -8.62 -13.74 6.07
C PHE A 309 -8.50 -14.28 4.64
N PRO A 310 -8.40 -15.60 4.43
CA PRO A 310 -8.22 -16.14 3.08
C PRO A 310 -9.49 -16.02 2.24
N GLY A 311 -9.32 -16.05 0.92
CA GLY A 311 -10.43 -15.99 -0.03
C GLY A 311 -11.04 -14.60 -0.20
N ARG A 312 -12.25 -14.55 -0.76
CA ARG A 312 -13.09 -13.33 -0.88
C ARG A 312 -14.10 -13.27 0.24
N LYS A 313 -14.59 -12.08 0.59
CA LYS A 313 -15.71 -11.94 1.53
C LYS A 313 -16.93 -12.73 0.99
N PRO A 314 -17.41 -13.73 1.72
CA PRO A 314 -18.49 -14.59 1.24
C PRO A 314 -19.84 -13.89 1.33
N LYS A 315 -20.77 -14.29 0.46
CA LYS A 315 -22.16 -13.75 0.49
C LYS A 315 -22.86 -14.02 1.82
N GLY A 316 -22.48 -15.11 2.49
CA GLY A 316 -23.04 -15.55 3.78
C GLY A 316 -22.47 -14.87 5.01
N TYR A 317 -21.56 -13.89 4.86
CA TYR A 317 -20.85 -13.27 5.99
C TYR A 317 -21.82 -12.85 7.14
N PRO A 318 -21.51 -13.16 8.41
CA PRO A 318 -20.23 -13.66 8.96
C PRO A 318 -20.01 -15.17 8.84
N LEU A 319 -20.95 -15.93 8.29
CA LEU A 319 -20.72 -17.33 7.90
C LEU A 319 -19.87 -17.37 6.63
N LEU A 320 -18.88 -18.26 6.62
CA LEU A 320 -17.93 -18.37 5.51
C LEU A 320 -18.45 -19.29 4.41
N THR A 321 -19.61 -18.95 3.84
CA THR A 321 -20.25 -19.69 2.74
C THR A 321 -20.85 -18.76 1.70
N ASN A 322 -20.82 -19.16 0.42
CA ASN A 322 -21.54 -18.47 -0.65
C ASN A 322 -22.95 -19.03 -0.88
N HIS A 323 -23.31 -20.13 -0.21
CA HIS A 323 -24.53 -20.89 -0.49
C HIS A 323 -25.63 -20.53 0.50
N LEU A 324 -26.41 -19.50 0.17
CA LEU A 324 -27.40 -18.90 1.07
C LEU A 324 -28.67 -19.75 1.28
N ASN A 325 -28.86 -20.81 0.50
CA ASN A 325 -30.00 -21.70 0.59
C ASN A 325 -29.50 -23.14 0.52
N ARG A 326 -29.78 -23.92 1.57
CA ARG A 326 -29.22 -25.26 1.74
C ARG A 326 -30.29 -26.25 2.14
N ARG A 327 -30.23 -27.44 1.56
CA ARG A 327 -30.96 -28.60 2.06
C ARG A 327 -30.23 -29.18 3.26
N VAL A 328 -31.02 -29.66 4.20
CA VAL A 328 -30.55 -30.46 5.33
C VAL A 328 -31.51 -31.62 5.54
N PHE A 329 -30.98 -32.77 5.90
CA PHE A 329 -31.74 -33.95 6.29
C PHE A 329 -31.72 -34.13 7.81
N GLY A 330 -32.66 -34.89 8.34
CA GLY A 330 -32.85 -35.05 9.79
C GLY A 330 -31.66 -35.64 10.54
N ASP A 331 -30.74 -36.29 9.82
CA ASP A 331 -29.57 -37.01 10.34
C ASP A 331 -28.24 -36.47 9.76
N ASP A 332 -28.23 -35.26 9.19
CA ASP A 332 -27.02 -34.67 8.59
C ASP A 332 -25.97 -34.24 9.61
N LYS A 333 -24.70 -34.28 9.17
CA LYS A 333 -23.57 -33.64 9.83
C LYS A 333 -23.33 -32.29 9.15
N VAL A 334 -23.86 -31.23 9.73
CA VAL A 334 -23.78 -29.86 9.19
C VAL A 334 -22.47 -29.23 9.65
N LEU A 335 -21.72 -28.62 8.74
CA LEU A 335 -20.51 -27.86 9.05
C LEU A 335 -20.78 -26.36 8.89
N LEU A 336 -20.54 -25.57 9.93
CA LEU A 336 -20.74 -24.12 9.94
C LEU A 336 -19.41 -23.43 10.24
N SER A 337 -18.79 -22.88 9.20
CA SER A 337 -17.57 -22.07 9.32
C SER A 337 -17.94 -20.60 9.50
N TYR A 338 -17.35 -19.91 10.48
CA TYR A 338 -17.70 -18.54 10.86
C TYR A 338 -16.51 -17.77 11.46
N ILE A 339 -16.65 -16.44 11.57
CA ILE A 339 -15.67 -15.59 12.26
C ILE A 339 -16.09 -15.35 13.71
N THR A 340 -15.23 -15.73 14.66
CA THR A 340 -15.45 -15.51 16.10
C THR A 340 -15.46 -14.02 16.43
N GLY A 341 -16.35 -13.61 17.33
CA GLY A 341 -16.57 -12.20 17.70
C GLY A 341 -17.44 -11.41 16.70
N LYS A 342 -17.82 -12.01 15.56
CA LYS A 342 -18.79 -11.41 14.61
C LYS A 342 -20.17 -12.00 14.64
N THR A 343 -20.30 -13.18 15.22
CA THR A 343 -21.56 -13.90 15.43
C THR A 343 -21.38 -14.77 16.67
N ASP A 344 -22.48 -15.03 17.37
CA ASP A 344 -22.51 -15.92 18.51
C ASP A 344 -23.28 -17.21 18.13
N PRO A 345 -22.61 -18.37 18.09
CA PRO A 345 -23.28 -19.64 17.84
C PRO A 345 -24.38 -19.99 18.85
N ALA A 346 -24.36 -19.41 20.05
CA ALA A 346 -25.44 -19.58 21.03
C ALA A 346 -26.80 -19.13 20.46
N ASP A 347 -26.83 -18.12 19.59
CA ASP A 347 -28.04 -17.60 18.96
C ASP A 347 -28.59 -18.49 17.84
N TRP A 348 -27.84 -19.52 17.44
CA TRP A 348 -28.23 -20.40 16.33
C TRP A 348 -29.30 -21.42 16.74
N GLY A 349 -29.64 -21.47 18.03
CA GLY A 349 -30.66 -22.38 18.59
C GLY A 349 -30.11 -23.76 18.89
N LEU A 350 -28.90 -23.81 19.45
CA LEU A 350 -28.26 -25.04 19.92
C LEU A 350 -29.02 -25.59 21.14
N MET A 351 -29.13 -26.92 21.22
CA MET A 351 -29.80 -27.60 22.33
C MET A 351 -28.88 -27.79 23.55
N LYS A 352 -27.58 -27.58 23.38
CA LYS A 352 -26.58 -27.61 24.44
C LYS A 352 -25.90 -26.25 24.53
N PRO A 353 -25.50 -25.79 25.73
CA PRO A 353 -24.70 -24.58 25.89
C PRO A 353 -23.43 -24.67 25.02
N PHE A 354 -23.14 -23.59 24.31
CA PHE A 354 -21.92 -23.45 23.54
C PHE A 354 -20.96 -22.55 24.30
N GLU A 355 -19.83 -23.11 24.73
CA GLU A 355 -18.70 -22.31 25.19
C GLU A 355 -17.81 -22.07 23.99
N ASN A 356 -17.61 -20.80 23.62
CA ASN A 356 -16.64 -20.42 22.61
C ASN A 356 -15.27 -20.25 23.28
N PRO A 357 -14.33 -21.21 23.16
CA PRO A 357 -13.03 -21.08 23.81
C PRO A 357 -12.07 -20.15 23.05
N PHE A 358 -12.49 -19.58 21.92
CA PHE A 358 -11.63 -18.84 21.02
C PHE A 358 -11.75 -17.32 21.23
N SER A 359 -10.64 -16.61 21.05
CA SER A 359 -10.69 -15.14 21.00
C SER A 359 -11.38 -14.67 19.72
N ASP A 360 -11.77 -13.39 19.70
CA ASP A 360 -12.31 -12.75 18.51
C ASP A 360 -11.33 -12.75 17.33
N ASN A 361 -11.86 -12.66 16.11
CA ASN A 361 -11.14 -12.59 14.82
C ASN A 361 -10.47 -13.90 14.39
N MET A 362 -10.93 -15.03 14.88
CA MET A 362 -10.52 -16.34 14.38
C MET A 362 -11.59 -16.91 13.46
N VAL A 363 -11.19 -17.77 12.54
CA VAL A 363 -12.11 -18.58 11.76
C VAL A 363 -12.27 -19.92 12.47
N ALA A 364 -13.49 -20.22 12.89
CA ALA A 364 -13.85 -21.48 13.54
C ALA A 364 -14.84 -22.26 12.67
N CYS A 365 -14.84 -23.58 12.78
CA CYS A 365 -15.81 -24.45 12.14
C CYS A 365 -16.50 -25.32 13.20
N MET A 366 -17.83 -25.26 13.25
CA MET A 366 -18.64 -26.10 14.13
C MET A 366 -19.27 -27.24 13.33
N ARG A 367 -19.20 -28.47 13.85
CA ARG A 367 -19.98 -29.61 13.34
C ARG A 367 -21.22 -29.76 14.20
N LEU A 368 -22.37 -29.78 13.55
CA LEU A 368 -23.66 -29.96 14.18
C LEU A 368 -24.29 -31.27 13.72
N THR A 369 -24.74 -32.03 14.71
CA THR A 369 -25.50 -33.26 14.58
C THR A 369 -26.95 -33.03 15.01
N PRO A 370 -27.87 -33.96 14.69
CA PRO A 370 -29.27 -33.86 15.13
C PRO A 370 -29.44 -33.80 16.65
N SER A 371 -28.45 -34.32 17.40
CA SER A 371 -28.43 -34.31 18.86
C SER A 371 -28.01 -32.96 19.45
N GLU A 372 -27.44 -32.07 18.63
CA GLU A 372 -26.98 -30.73 19.03
C GLU A 372 -27.92 -29.64 18.52
N MET A 373 -28.53 -29.84 17.35
CA MET A 373 -29.51 -28.90 16.80
C MET A 373 -30.55 -29.61 15.95
N ILE A 374 -31.83 -29.34 16.23
CA ILE A 374 -32.95 -29.80 15.41
C ILE A 374 -33.29 -28.73 14.39
N PHE A 375 -33.18 -29.06 13.10
CA PHE A 375 -33.66 -28.19 12.04
C PHE A 375 -35.20 -28.29 11.92
N PRO A 376 -35.96 -27.19 12.08
CA PRO A 376 -37.35 -27.13 11.64
C PRO A 376 -37.46 -27.17 10.11
N ALA A 377 -38.69 -27.16 9.57
CA ALA A 377 -38.93 -27.16 8.12
C ALA A 377 -38.12 -26.07 7.37
N LYS A 378 -38.01 -24.89 7.98
CA LYS A 378 -37.11 -23.81 7.54
C LYS A 378 -36.43 -23.19 8.76
N LYS A 379 -35.11 -23.07 8.73
CA LYS A 379 -34.30 -22.38 9.75
C LYS A 379 -33.41 -21.36 9.07
N LYS A 380 -33.36 -20.15 9.61
CA LYS A 380 -32.37 -19.14 9.21
C LYS A 380 -31.29 -19.10 10.28
N ILE A 381 -30.03 -19.19 9.86
CA ILE A 381 -28.86 -18.95 10.71
C ILE A 381 -28.07 -17.85 10.01
N GLU A 382 -27.94 -16.70 10.67
CA GLU A 382 -27.39 -15.49 10.05
C GLU A 382 -28.07 -15.16 8.72
N THR A 383 -27.34 -15.18 7.62
CA THR A 383 -27.82 -14.88 6.27
C THR A 383 -28.25 -16.14 5.49
N VAL A 384 -28.02 -17.34 6.03
CA VAL A 384 -28.22 -18.63 5.35
C VAL A 384 -29.54 -19.27 5.75
N ASN A 385 -30.32 -19.73 4.77
CA ASN A 385 -31.55 -20.47 4.95
C ASN A 385 -31.32 -21.97 4.77
N TYR A 386 -31.71 -22.74 5.78
CA TYR A 386 -31.72 -24.20 5.77
C TYR A 386 -33.15 -24.70 5.61
N TYR A 387 -33.35 -25.60 4.66
CA TYR A 387 -34.64 -26.23 4.34
C TYR A 387 -34.55 -27.71 4.68
N LYS A 388 -35.36 -28.16 5.63
CA LYS A 388 -35.36 -29.57 6.02
C LYS A 388 -36.12 -30.40 5.00
N PHE A 389 -35.45 -31.40 4.45
CA PHE A 389 -36.02 -32.39 3.53
C PHE A 389 -36.28 -33.72 4.25
N PRO A 390 -37.17 -34.57 3.71
CA PRO A 390 -37.34 -35.93 4.19
C PRO A 390 -36.02 -36.72 4.13
N THR A 391 -35.64 -37.37 5.23
CA THR A 391 -34.40 -38.16 5.29
C THR A 391 -34.47 -39.35 4.32
N PRO A 392 -33.57 -39.45 3.33
CA PRO A 392 -33.52 -40.57 2.41
C PRO A 392 -32.96 -41.83 3.09
N LYS A 393 -33.21 -43.01 2.50
CA LYS A 393 -32.65 -44.28 2.98
C LYS A 393 -31.13 -44.38 2.77
N HIS A 394 -30.66 -43.81 1.67
CA HIS A 394 -29.26 -43.77 1.30
C HIS A 394 -28.84 -42.32 1.11
N LYS A 395 -27.70 -41.95 1.72
CA LYS A 395 -27.09 -40.64 1.54
C LYS A 395 -25.59 -40.75 1.64
N ILE A 396 -24.92 -39.80 1.01
CA ILE A 396 -23.47 -39.62 1.07
C ILE A 396 -23.24 -38.22 1.61
N ASN A 397 -22.68 -38.10 2.83
CA ASN A 397 -22.28 -36.79 3.32
C ASN A 397 -20.98 -36.41 2.61
N VAL A 398 -20.92 -35.17 2.14
CA VAL A 398 -19.80 -34.65 1.38
C VAL A 398 -19.26 -33.40 2.04
N GLN A 399 -17.95 -33.31 2.14
CA GLN A 399 -17.23 -32.15 2.63
C GLN A 399 -16.18 -31.74 1.59
N TRP A 400 -16.00 -30.45 1.36
CA TRP A 400 -14.90 -29.92 0.53
C TRP A 400 -14.38 -28.61 1.10
N LEU A 401 -13.32 -28.06 0.49
CA LEU A 401 -12.83 -26.73 0.83
C LEU A 401 -13.41 -25.69 -0.12
N ASN A 402 -14.00 -24.64 0.45
CA ASN A 402 -14.45 -23.50 -0.32
C ASN A 402 -13.32 -22.48 -0.54
N GLN A 403 -13.64 -21.35 -1.21
CA GLN A 403 -12.67 -20.29 -1.52
C GLN A 403 -11.97 -19.67 -0.30
N ASN A 404 -12.59 -19.76 0.89
CA ASN A 404 -12.05 -19.23 2.14
C ASN A 404 -11.21 -20.30 2.87
N LEU A 405 -10.85 -21.40 2.20
CA LEU A 405 -10.04 -22.51 2.73
C LEU A 405 -10.67 -23.20 3.95
N VAL A 406 -11.97 -23.04 4.15
CA VAL A 406 -12.72 -23.67 5.22
C VAL A 406 -13.60 -24.80 4.68
N PRO A 407 -13.96 -25.76 5.55
CA PRO A 407 -14.92 -26.80 5.20
C PRO A 407 -16.28 -26.25 4.82
N GLU A 408 -16.84 -26.84 3.78
CA GLU A 408 -18.21 -26.71 3.34
C GLU A 408 -18.82 -28.12 3.28
N PHE A 409 -20.15 -28.24 3.32
CA PHE A 409 -20.81 -29.55 3.40
C PHE A 409 -21.99 -29.69 2.45
N THR A 410 -22.37 -30.92 2.12
CA THR A 410 -23.68 -31.24 1.53
C THR A 410 -23.99 -32.72 1.73
N ALA A 411 -25.18 -33.13 1.32
CA ALA A 411 -25.56 -34.53 1.27
C ALA A 411 -26.14 -34.87 -0.11
N PHE A 412 -25.57 -35.91 -0.72
CA PHE A 412 -26.07 -36.48 -1.97
C PHE A 412 -26.97 -37.67 -1.68
N THR A 413 -28.02 -37.81 -2.47
CA THR A 413 -29.06 -38.83 -2.27
C THR A 413 -29.20 -39.77 -3.47
N GLY A 414 -28.34 -39.63 -4.48
CA GLY A 414 -28.28 -40.54 -5.61
C GLY A 414 -27.35 -41.73 -5.33
N GLU A 415 -27.25 -42.61 -6.32
CA GLU A 415 -26.40 -43.81 -6.27
C GLU A 415 -24.94 -43.49 -6.63
N TYR A 416 -24.04 -44.40 -6.28
CA TYR A 416 -22.63 -44.31 -6.63
C TYR A 416 -22.06 -45.65 -7.12
N GLU A 417 -21.02 -45.57 -7.95
CA GLU A 417 -20.25 -46.69 -8.47
C GLU A 417 -18.76 -46.44 -8.22
N ILE A 418 -18.01 -47.49 -7.84
CA ILE A 418 -16.56 -47.41 -7.65
C ILE A 418 -15.89 -48.35 -8.65
N ASP A 419 -15.05 -47.76 -9.49
CA ASP A 419 -14.27 -48.45 -10.50
C ASP A 419 -12.80 -48.55 -10.06
N SER A 420 -12.17 -49.71 -10.29
CA SER A 420 -10.72 -49.89 -10.13
C SER A 420 -10.07 -50.14 -11.49
N ALA A 421 -9.12 -49.29 -11.87
CA ALA A 421 -8.27 -49.47 -13.03
C ALA A 421 -6.89 -50.01 -12.60
N PHE A 422 -6.45 -51.11 -13.22
CA PHE A 422 -5.16 -51.73 -12.92
C PHE A 422 -4.20 -51.60 -14.11
N GLN A 423 -3.08 -50.88 -13.91
CA GLN A 423 -1.97 -50.89 -14.85
C GLN A 423 -0.92 -51.89 -14.38
N SER A 424 -0.69 -52.96 -15.15
CA SER A 424 0.28 -54.00 -14.81
C SER A 424 1.51 -53.93 -15.72
N VAL A 425 2.69 -53.81 -15.13
CA VAL A 425 3.96 -53.90 -15.87
C VAL A 425 4.35 -55.38 -15.97
N VAL A 426 4.24 -55.93 -17.18
CA VAL A 426 4.59 -57.33 -17.48
C VAL A 426 5.71 -57.38 -18.50
N ALA A 427 6.87 -57.88 -18.10
CA ALA A 427 8.04 -57.99 -18.97
C ALA A 427 8.64 -59.41 -18.91
N ARG A 428 9.53 -59.73 -19.86
CA ARG A 428 10.31 -60.97 -19.81
C ARG A 428 11.63 -60.66 -19.10
N GLY A 429 11.91 -61.34 -17.99
CA GLY A 429 13.20 -61.18 -17.31
C GLY A 429 14.35 -61.71 -18.19
N VAL A 430 15.54 -61.12 -18.07
CA VAL A 430 16.73 -61.48 -18.87
C VAL A 430 17.06 -62.98 -18.80
N TYR A 431 16.74 -63.63 -17.68
CA TYR A 431 16.99 -65.06 -17.43
C TYR A 431 15.71 -65.93 -17.39
N ALA A 432 14.52 -65.35 -17.60
CA ALA A 432 13.25 -66.07 -17.48
C ALA A 432 12.65 -66.35 -18.86
N LYS A 433 12.39 -67.63 -19.17
CA LYS A 433 11.73 -68.03 -20.44
C LYS A 433 10.27 -67.57 -20.54
N HIS A 434 9.66 -67.15 -19.42
CA HIS A 434 8.27 -66.71 -19.34
C HIS A 434 8.15 -65.24 -18.92
N LYS A 435 7.05 -64.59 -19.32
CA LYS A 435 6.71 -63.24 -18.87
C LYS A 435 6.43 -63.26 -17.36
N LYS A 436 6.94 -62.26 -16.63
CA LYS A 436 6.70 -62.05 -15.20
C LYS A 436 6.06 -60.67 -15.00
N LYS A 437 5.12 -60.59 -14.07
CA LYS A 437 4.51 -59.35 -13.60
C LYS A 437 5.42 -58.70 -12.56
N PHE A 438 5.84 -57.47 -12.78
CA PHE A 438 6.81 -56.75 -11.94
C PHE A 438 6.13 -55.76 -11.01
N GLU A 439 5.14 -55.03 -11.52
CA GLU A 439 4.49 -53.95 -10.80
C GLU A 439 3.01 -53.88 -11.17
N THR A 440 2.19 -53.39 -10.25
CA THR A 440 0.79 -53.01 -10.52
C THR A 440 0.51 -51.71 -9.83
N THR A 441 0.01 -50.75 -10.59
CA THR A 441 -0.58 -49.53 -10.07
C THR A 441 -2.10 -49.68 -10.16
N GLU A 442 -2.78 -49.51 -9.02
CA GLU A 442 -4.24 -49.44 -8.96
C GLU A 442 -4.65 -47.97 -8.83
N GLU A 443 -5.59 -47.55 -9.67
CA GLU A 443 -6.25 -46.26 -9.58
C GLU A 443 -7.74 -46.52 -9.34
N LYS A 444 -8.31 -45.90 -8.30
CA LYS A 444 -9.73 -46.06 -7.95
C LYS A 444 -10.48 -44.77 -8.19
N THR A 445 -11.61 -44.84 -8.89
CA THR A 445 -12.50 -43.69 -9.14
C THR A 445 -13.89 -43.97 -8.58
N ILE A 446 -14.55 -42.94 -8.08
CA ILE A 446 -15.96 -43.00 -7.68
C ILE A 446 -16.80 -42.07 -8.56
N LYS A 447 -17.87 -42.61 -9.11
CA LYS A 447 -18.91 -41.87 -9.83
C LYS A 447 -20.13 -41.77 -8.94
N ILE A 448 -20.65 -40.56 -8.73
CA ILE A 448 -21.75 -40.27 -7.81
C ILE A 448 -22.81 -39.45 -8.52
N ASN A 449 -24.05 -39.90 -8.49
CA ASN A 449 -25.18 -39.04 -8.80
C ASN A 449 -25.56 -38.23 -7.55
N THR A 450 -25.66 -36.91 -7.67
CA THR A 450 -25.99 -36.05 -6.52
C THR A 450 -27.39 -36.30 -5.95
N GLY A 451 -28.27 -36.94 -6.72
CA GLY A 451 -29.71 -36.88 -6.53
C GLY A 451 -30.25 -35.48 -6.82
N PHE A 452 -31.51 -35.25 -6.46
CA PHE A 452 -32.14 -33.93 -6.58
C PHE A 452 -31.41 -32.91 -5.69
N ILE A 453 -31.07 -31.74 -6.24
CA ILE A 453 -30.57 -30.58 -5.49
C ILE A 453 -31.41 -29.33 -5.79
N LEU A 454 -31.38 -28.33 -4.90
CA LEU A 454 -32.06 -27.06 -5.17
C LEU A 454 -31.37 -26.30 -6.30
N LYS A 455 -32.13 -25.52 -7.08
CA LYS A 455 -31.55 -24.61 -8.08
C LYS A 455 -30.50 -23.66 -7.48
N ALA A 456 -30.72 -23.21 -6.24
CA ALA A 456 -29.79 -22.35 -5.52
C ALA A 456 -28.49 -23.06 -5.08
N GLU A 457 -28.45 -24.39 -5.09
CA GLU A 457 -27.27 -25.19 -4.72
C GLU A 457 -26.41 -25.55 -5.94
N ARG A 458 -26.77 -25.17 -7.16
CA ARG A 458 -25.98 -25.50 -8.36
C ARG A 458 -24.53 -24.98 -8.28
N THR A 459 -24.35 -23.75 -7.82
CA THR A 459 -23.01 -23.13 -7.70
C THR A 459 -22.10 -23.84 -6.71
N MET A 460 -22.68 -24.58 -5.76
CA MET A 460 -21.98 -25.43 -4.81
C MET A 460 -21.30 -26.61 -5.50
N ILE A 461 -21.92 -27.16 -6.55
CA ILE A 461 -21.34 -28.26 -7.33
C ILE A 461 -20.10 -27.77 -8.09
N SER A 462 -20.17 -26.60 -8.73
CA SER A 462 -19.00 -25.99 -9.38
C SER A 462 -17.87 -25.71 -8.38
N GLU A 463 -18.19 -25.22 -7.18
CA GLU A 463 -17.19 -24.99 -6.12
C GLU A 463 -16.59 -26.29 -5.59
N LEU A 464 -17.39 -27.35 -5.43
CA LEU A 464 -16.91 -28.67 -5.04
C LEU A 464 -15.94 -29.23 -6.09
N ILE A 465 -16.28 -29.15 -7.37
CA ILE A 465 -15.40 -29.62 -8.47
C ILE A 465 -14.10 -28.82 -8.51
N ALA A 466 -14.16 -27.50 -8.28
CA ALA A 466 -12.97 -26.65 -8.22
C ALA A 466 -12.12 -26.86 -6.94
N SER A 467 -12.64 -27.58 -5.95
CA SER A 467 -11.94 -27.83 -4.70
C SER A 467 -10.75 -28.77 -4.91
N PRO A 468 -9.60 -28.54 -4.25
CA PRO A 468 -8.43 -29.41 -4.41
C PRO A 468 -8.66 -30.85 -3.93
N PHE A 469 -9.62 -31.07 -3.03
CA PHE A 469 -10.06 -32.39 -2.58
C PHE A 469 -11.43 -32.28 -1.90
N CYS A 470 -12.09 -33.42 -1.78
CA CYS A 470 -13.30 -33.58 -0.98
C CYS A 470 -13.23 -34.85 -0.13
N PHE A 471 -14.06 -34.92 0.90
CA PHE A 471 -14.27 -36.10 1.71
C PHE A 471 -15.69 -36.60 1.52
N LEU A 472 -15.83 -37.91 1.41
CA LEU A 472 -17.11 -38.60 1.29
C LEU A 472 -17.27 -39.52 2.48
N GLU A 473 -18.44 -39.49 3.11
CA GLU A 473 -18.86 -40.49 4.08
C GLU A 473 -19.84 -41.45 3.41
N LEU A 474 -19.40 -42.69 3.21
CA LEU A 474 -20.24 -43.82 2.84
C LEU A 474 -20.70 -44.55 4.11
N ASN A 475 -21.57 -45.54 3.96
CA ASN A 475 -22.12 -46.29 5.10
C ASN A 475 -21.03 -47.03 5.90
N ASP A 476 -20.02 -47.54 5.23
CA ASP A 476 -18.99 -48.47 5.73
C ASP A 476 -17.58 -47.86 5.80
N ARG A 477 -17.34 -46.73 5.12
CA ARG A 477 -16.02 -46.10 5.03
C ARG A 477 -16.08 -44.60 4.76
N TYR A 478 -14.95 -43.95 4.94
CA TYR A 478 -14.69 -42.58 4.55
C TYR A 478 -13.67 -42.56 3.40
N LEU A 479 -13.92 -41.73 2.41
CA LEU A 479 -13.04 -41.56 1.26
C LEU A 479 -12.51 -40.13 1.24
N LYS A 480 -11.22 -39.97 0.97
CA LYS A 480 -10.64 -38.70 0.52
C LYS A 480 -10.46 -38.79 -0.98
N CYS A 481 -11.01 -37.82 -1.70
CA CYS A 481 -11.03 -37.83 -3.15
C CYS A 481 -10.56 -36.51 -3.74
N ILE A 482 -10.11 -36.54 -4.99
CA ILE A 482 -9.88 -35.37 -5.83
C ILE A 482 -11.02 -35.31 -6.86
N PRO A 483 -11.85 -34.26 -6.88
CA PRO A 483 -12.84 -34.07 -7.93
C PRO A 483 -12.18 -33.97 -9.30
N ILE A 484 -12.62 -34.77 -10.28
CA ILE A 484 -12.04 -34.83 -11.64
C ILE A 484 -13.11 -34.64 -12.73
N SER A 485 -14.29 -34.13 -12.36
CA SER A 485 -15.38 -33.90 -13.29
C SER A 485 -15.06 -32.75 -14.25
N ASP A 486 -14.91 -33.03 -15.55
CA ASP A 486 -14.46 -32.05 -16.53
C ASP A 486 -15.55 -31.08 -17.02
N LYS A 487 -16.82 -31.51 -17.05
CA LYS A 487 -17.93 -30.73 -17.62
C LYS A 487 -19.21 -30.94 -16.82
N ILE A 488 -19.83 -29.84 -16.39
CA ILE A 488 -21.18 -29.81 -15.84
C ILE A 488 -22.07 -28.91 -16.70
N LYS A 489 -23.30 -29.34 -16.98
CA LYS A 489 -24.32 -28.50 -17.62
C LYS A 489 -24.91 -27.56 -16.58
N GLU A 490 -24.43 -26.32 -16.53
CA GLU A 490 -24.85 -25.36 -15.50
C GLU A 490 -26.32 -24.92 -15.64
N GLU A 491 -26.81 -24.78 -16.86
CA GLU A 491 -28.19 -24.39 -17.14
C GLU A 491 -28.84 -25.22 -18.26
N ASP A 492 -30.00 -25.76 -17.94
CA ASP A 492 -30.91 -26.39 -18.89
C ASP A 492 -32.34 -25.99 -18.49
N SER A 493 -33.03 -25.28 -19.38
CA SER A 493 -34.40 -24.82 -19.17
C SER A 493 -35.45 -25.93 -19.28
N THR A 494 -35.04 -27.13 -19.74
CA THR A 494 -35.92 -28.28 -19.95
C THR A 494 -35.90 -29.28 -18.79
N LEU A 495 -34.91 -29.19 -17.90
CA LEU A 495 -34.79 -30.09 -16.75
C LEU A 495 -35.81 -29.75 -15.65
N GLN A 496 -36.72 -30.68 -15.37
CA GLN A 496 -37.69 -30.58 -14.27
C GLN A 496 -37.06 -30.85 -12.89
N LEU A 497 -36.01 -31.66 -12.83
CA LEU A 497 -35.24 -32.00 -11.63
C LEU A 497 -33.75 -31.74 -11.89
N ILE A 498 -33.05 -31.22 -10.89
CA ILE A 498 -31.65 -30.81 -11.02
C ILE A 498 -30.80 -31.84 -10.28
N SER A 499 -30.02 -32.62 -11.04
CA SER A 499 -29.05 -33.59 -10.54
C SER A 499 -27.80 -33.57 -11.40
N PHE A 500 -26.67 -33.92 -10.83
CA PHE A 500 -25.37 -33.98 -11.51
C PHE A 500 -24.74 -35.35 -11.30
N ASP A 501 -24.02 -35.82 -12.31
CA ASP A 501 -23.11 -36.96 -12.18
C ASP A 501 -21.70 -36.40 -11.98
N LEU A 502 -21.07 -36.81 -10.87
CA LEU A 502 -19.76 -36.35 -10.45
C LEU A 502 -18.79 -37.53 -10.44
N GLU A 503 -17.60 -37.31 -10.96
CA GLU A 503 -16.49 -38.26 -10.94
C GLU A 503 -15.35 -37.73 -10.09
N MET A 504 -14.80 -38.59 -9.25
CA MET A 504 -13.74 -38.26 -8.30
C MET A 504 -12.70 -39.39 -8.24
N LEU A 505 -11.43 -39.04 -8.16
CA LEU A 505 -10.32 -39.96 -7.93
C LEU A 505 -10.18 -40.21 -6.43
N ILE A 506 -10.20 -41.47 -5.98
CA ILE A 506 -10.00 -41.85 -4.59
C ILE A 506 -8.49 -41.86 -4.29
N ILE A 507 -8.07 -41.09 -3.29
CA ILE A 507 -6.67 -41.01 -2.86
C ILE A 507 -6.42 -41.63 -1.48
N GLU A 508 -7.45 -41.75 -0.64
CA GLU A 508 -7.36 -42.38 0.68
C GLU A 508 -8.69 -43.01 1.06
N GLU A 509 -8.66 -44.15 1.76
CA GLU A 509 -9.83 -44.92 2.16
C GLU A 509 -9.66 -45.40 3.62
N VAL A 510 -10.65 -45.09 4.47
CA VAL A 510 -10.65 -45.43 5.91
C VAL A 510 -11.97 -46.11 6.27
N TRP A 511 -11.91 -47.36 6.70
CA TRP A 511 -13.09 -48.16 7.08
C TRP A 511 -13.59 -47.81 8.49
N LYS A 512 -14.92 -47.86 8.70
CA LYS A 512 -15.61 -47.50 9.94
C LYS A 512 -15.54 -48.57 11.02
#